data_AF-A0A7S4IEQ5-F1
#
_entry.id   AF-A0A7S4IEQ5-F1
#
_cell.length_a   1.000
_cell.length_b   1.000
_cell.length_c   1.000
_cell.angle_alpha   90.00
_cell.angle_beta   90.00
_cell.angle_gamma   90.00
#
_symmetry.space_group_name_H-M   'P 1'
#
loop_
_entity.id
_entity.type
_entity.pdbx_description
1 polymer ?
#
loop_
_entity_poly.entity_id
_entity_poly.type
_entity_poly.pdbx_seq_one_letter_code
_entity_poly.pdbx_strand_id
1 'polypeptide(L)'
;MWRSLPHALQLAAPLFVPTLKSLYTLYDSMRSSTLDFENTQAAWFFSNLVEFGGEQAKPLFTPWLPFIVEMIDHPADVRQAAVYGLGVTAELHPDVFRGFKTQVLQGLHRVITMDESREEENIFATENAISALGKIIQHHGESLDIGSEIRKWINYLPTDSKHEETDVIY
;
A
#
# COMPACT_ATOMS: atom_id res chain seq x y z
N MET A 1 -5.96 -15.47 12.06
CA MET A 1 -5.84 -15.62 10.60
C MET A 1 -5.02 -14.48 9.96
N TRP A 2 -5.12 -13.24 10.45
CA TRP A 2 -4.38 -12.10 9.91
C TRP A 2 -2.85 -12.15 10.10
N ARG A 3 -2.32 -12.67 11.22
CA ARG A 3 -0.87 -12.83 11.44
C ARG A 3 -0.24 -14.04 10.73
N SER A 4 -1.04 -15.04 10.34
CA SER A 4 -0.53 -16.29 9.78
C SER A 4 -0.29 -16.25 8.27
N LEU A 5 -1.05 -15.42 7.54
CA LEU A 5 -0.92 -15.29 6.09
C LEU A 5 0.39 -14.61 5.66
N PRO A 6 0.80 -13.43 6.20
CA PRO A 6 2.07 -12.80 5.86
C PRO A 6 3.24 -13.75 6.15
N HIS A 7 3.21 -14.41 7.31
CA HIS A 7 4.24 -15.38 7.71
C HIS A 7 4.31 -16.60 6.77
N ALA A 8 3.17 -17.16 6.37
CA ALA A 8 3.13 -18.28 5.42
C ALA A 8 3.64 -17.89 4.03
N LEU A 9 3.31 -16.68 3.56
CA LEU A 9 3.82 -16.16 2.30
C LEU A 9 5.35 -15.93 2.39
N GLN A 10 5.82 -15.26 3.43
CA GLN A 10 7.25 -14.98 3.64
C GLN A 10 8.11 -16.27 3.66
N LEU A 11 7.61 -17.35 4.25
CA LEU A 11 8.36 -18.60 4.37
C LEU A 11 8.23 -19.53 3.16
N ALA A 12 7.08 -19.51 2.47
CA ALA A 12 6.72 -20.58 1.54
C ALA A 12 5.83 -20.14 0.38
N ALA A 13 5.94 -18.89 -0.10
CA ALA A 13 5.09 -18.37 -1.18
C ALA A 13 4.93 -19.33 -2.39
N PRO A 14 5.99 -19.99 -2.93
CA PRO A 14 5.84 -20.88 -4.09
C PRO A 14 4.92 -22.08 -3.84
N LEU A 15 4.85 -22.56 -2.60
CA LEU A 15 4.00 -23.67 -2.20
C LEU A 15 2.59 -23.19 -1.83
N PHE A 16 2.49 -21.98 -1.26
CA PHE A 16 1.26 -21.49 -0.67
C PHE A 16 0.36 -20.74 -1.66
N VAL A 17 0.93 -19.90 -2.53
CA VAL A 17 0.17 -19.09 -3.50
C VAL A 17 -0.76 -19.93 -4.38
N PRO A 18 -0.35 -21.10 -4.92
CA PRO A 18 -1.26 -21.95 -5.71
C PRO A 18 -2.48 -22.44 -4.92
N THR A 19 -2.39 -22.52 -3.59
CA THR A 19 -3.47 -23.00 -2.71
C THR A 19 -4.41 -21.90 -2.24
N LEU A 20 -4.11 -20.63 -2.52
CA LEU A 20 -4.87 -19.48 -2.03
C LEU A 20 -6.25 -19.30 -2.67
N LYS A 21 -6.69 -20.17 -3.57
CA LYS A 21 -7.90 -19.97 -4.39
C LYS A 21 -9.15 -19.59 -3.58
N SER A 22 -9.41 -20.27 -2.46
CA SER A 22 -10.57 -19.98 -1.61
C SER A 22 -10.44 -18.65 -0.87
N LEU A 23 -9.23 -18.31 -0.40
CA LEU A 23 -8.95 -17.02 0.23
C LEU A 23 -9.05 -15.88 -0.77
N TYR A 24 -8.45 -16.06 -1.96
CA TYR A 24 -8.53 -15.09 -3.05
C TYR A 24 -9.98 -14.78 -3.42
N THR A 25 -10.82 -15.82 -3.58
CA THR A 25 -12.24 -15.65 -3.91
C THR A 25 -12.98 -14.85 -2.83
N LEU A 26 -12.68 -15.11 -1.55
CA LEU A 26 -13.28 -14.38 -0.43
C LEU A 26 -12.90 -12.90 -0.47
N TYR A 27 -11.60 -12.58 -0.54
CA TYR A 27 -11.16 -11.19 -0.53
C TYR A 27 -11.50 -10.43 -1.83
N ASP A 28 -11.60 -11.12 -2.97
CA ASP A 28 -12.09 -10.50 -4.20
C ASP A 28 -13.58 -10.12 -4.09
N SER A 29 -14.39 -10.91 -3.37
CA SER A 29 -15.77 -10.50 -3.10
C SER A 29 -15.86 -9.29 -2.17
N MET A 30 -14.95 -9.17 -1.20
CA MET A 30 -14.88 -8.04 -0.27
C MET A 30 -14.55 -6.73 -0.99
N ARG A 31 -13.77 -6.78 -2.08
CA ARG A 31 -13.44 -5.63 -2.93
C ARG A 31 -14.66 -4.94 -3.53
N SER A 32 -15.77 -5.65 -3.67
CA SER A 32 -17.03 -5.12 -4.22
C SER A 32 -18.01 -4.72 -3.12
N SER A 33 -17.58 -4.71 -1.86
CA SER A 33 -18.42 -4.39 -0.72
C SER A 33 -18.60 -2.88 -0.54
N THR A 34 -19.74 -2.51 0.02
CA THR A 34 -20.00 -1.15 0.50
C THR A 34 -19.51 -0.94 1.94
N LEU A 35 -18.97 -1.98 2.60
CA LEU A 35 -18.50 -1.92 3.97
C LEU A 35 -17.01 -1.59 4.01
N ASP A 36 -16.65 -0.49 4.69
CA ASP A 36 -15.24 -0.07 4.83
C ASP A 36 -14.37 -1.16 5.48
N PHE A 37 -14.90 -1.87 6.48
CA PHE A 37 -14.19 -3.00 7.08
C PHE A 37 -13.78 -4.06 6.05
N GLU A 38 -14.67 -4.43 5.13
CA GLU A 38 -14.36 -5.44 4.11
C GLU A 38 -13.34 -4.90 3.08
N ASN A 39 -13.44 -3.62 2.72
CA ASN A 39 -12.44 -2.95 1.87
C ASN A 39 -11.06 -2.89 2.54
N THR A 40 -10.98 -2.59 3.83
CA THR A 40 -9.74 -2.64 4.62
C THR A 40 -9.11 -4.03 4.57
N GLN A 41 -9.92 -5.08 4.77
CA GLN A 41 -9.46 -6.46 4.74
C GLN A 41 -8.96 -6.88 3.35
N ALA A 42 -9.65 -6.46 2.28
CA ALA A 42 -9.20 -6.68 0.90
C ALA A 42 -7.89 -5.94 0.59
N ALA A 43 -7.75 -4.69 1.03
CA ALA A 43 -6.53 -3.89 0.84
C ALA A 43 -5.33 -4.49 1.59
N TRP A 44 -5.49 -4.97 2.83
CA TRP A 44 -4.42 -5.69 3.53
C TRP A 44 -4.05 -7.01 2.87
N PHE A 45 -5.03 -7.76 2.35
CA PHE A 45 -4.75 -8.99 1.61
C PHE A 45 -3.95 -8.69 0.33
N PHE A 46 -4.32 -7.64 -0.40
CA PHE A 46 -3.54 -7.14 -1.54
C PHE A 46 -2.10 -6.83 -1.14
N SER A 47 -1.89 -6.00 -0.11
CA SER A 47 -0.54 -5.61 0.35
C SER A 47 0.32 -6.83 0.68
N ASN A 48 -0.24 -7.83 1.35
CA ASN A 48 0.46 -9.07 1.66
C ASN A 48 0.84 -9.89 0.42
N LEU A 49 -0.03 -9.96 -0.59
CA LEU A 49 0.29 -10.63 -1.86
C LEU A 49 1.43 -9.93 -2.60
N VAL A 50 1.42 -8.59 -2.61
CA VAL A 50 2.46 -7.77 -3.25
C VAL A 50 3.80 -7.96 -2.56
N GLU A 51 3.81 -7.87 -1.22
CA GLU A 51 5.03 -7.89 -0.41
C GLU A 51 5.67 -9.28 -0.31
N PHE A 52 4.84 -10.29 -0.03
CA PHE A 52 5.34 -11.62 0.34
C PHE A 52 5.03 -12.70 -0.69
N GLY A 53 4.19 -12.42 -1.68
CA GLY A 53 3.73 -13.42 -2.65
C GLY A 53 4.73 -13.74 -3.76
N GLY A 54 5.75 -12.89 -3.97
CA GLY A 54 6.72 -13.01 -5.06
C GLY A 54 6.07 -12.95 -6.45
N GLU A 55 6.83 -13.30 -7.49
CA GLU A 55 6.38 -13.23 -8.89
C GLU A 55 5.11 -14.05 -9.17
N GLN A 56 4.91 -15.19 -8.51
CA GLN A 56 3.73 -16.02 -8.74
C GLN A 56 2.41 -15.39 -8.25
N ALA A 57 2.46 -14.41 -7.34
CA ALA A 57 1.29 -13.70 -6.87
C ALA A 57 0.91 -12.52 -7.79
N LYS A 58 1.79 -12.12 -8.69
CA LYS A 58 1.59 -11.00 -9.62
C LYS A 58 0.28 -11.07 -10.42
N PRO A 59 -0.12 -12.23 -11.00
CA PRO A 59 -1.39 -12.34 -11.69
C PRO A 59 -2.62 -12.19 -10.78
N LEU A 60 -2.47 -12.42 -9.47
CA LEU A 60 -3.56 -12.34 -8.49
C LEU A 60 -3.84 -10.89 -8.09
N PHE A 61 -2.79 -10.12 -7.78
CA PHE A 61 -2.95 -8.76 -7.26
C PHE A 61 -3.02 -7.69 -8.36
N THR A 62 -2.41 -7.90 -9.53
CA THR A 62 -2.37 -6.86 -10.60
C THR A 62 -3.76 -6.34 -10.98
N PRO A 63 -4.81 -7.19 -11.14
CA PRO A 63 -6.16 -6.72 -11.46
C PRO A 63 -6.80 -5.84 -10.37
N TRP A 64 -6.29 -5.86 -9.14
CA TRP A 64 -6.86 -5.13 -8.00
C TRP A 64 -6.34 -3.69 -7.91
N LEU A 65 -5.29 -3.34 -8.64
CA LEU A 65 -4.69 -2.01 -8.56
C LEU A 65 -5.66 -0.84 -8.76
N PRO A 66 -6.57 -0.84 -9.75
CA PRO A 66 -7.54 0.24 -9.90
C PRO A 66 -8.36 0.47 -8.63
N PHE A 67 -8.83 -0.61 -8.01
CA PHE A 67 -9.55 -0.55 -6.74
C PHE A 67 -8.67 0.01 -5.61
N ILE A 68 -7.43 -0.49 -5.47
CA ILE A 68 -6.52 -0.02 -4.40
C ILE A 68 -6.21 1.47 -4.55
N VAL A 69 -6.11 1.98 -5.79
CA VAL A 69 -5.90 3.41 -6.02
C VAL A 69 -7.14 4.23 -5.65
N GLU A 70 -8.35 3.72 -5.86
CA GLU A 70 -9.59 4.38 -5.39
C GLU A 70 -9.65 4.45 -3.85
N MET A 71 -9.11 3.44 -3.16
CA MET A 71 -9.10 3.35 -1.70
C MET A 71 -8.23 4.41 -0.99
N ILE A 72 -7.41 5.20 -1.73
CA ILE A 72 -6.63 6.29 -1.14
C ILE A 72 -7.53 7.39 -0.54
N ASP A 73 -8.72 7.60 -1.11
CA ASP A 73 -9.63 8.67 -0.68
C ASP A 73 -10.73 8.15 0.29
N HIS A 74 -10.58 6.94 0.85
CA HIS A 74 -11.51 6.30 1.80
C HIS A 74 -11.17 6.60 3.29
N PRO A 75 -11.97 6.13 4.26
CA PRO A 75 -11.68 6.29 5.70
C PRO A 75 -10.28 5.79 6.10
N ALA A 76 -9.77 6.28 7.23
CA ALA A 76 -8.37 6.17 7.62
C ALA A 76 -7.81 4.73 7.54
N ASP A 77 -8.54 3.73 8.06
CA ASP A 77 -8.12 2.32 8.04
C ASP A 77 -7.94 1.77 6.62
N VAL A 78 -8.91 2.05 5.74
CA VAL A 78 -8.90 1.60 4.33
C VAL A 78 -7.73 2.25 3.60
N ARG A 79 -7.59 3.57 3.82
CA ARG A 79 -6.54 4.41 3.25
C ARG A 79 -5.16 3.94 3.68
N GLN A 80 -4.95 3.66 4.96
CA GLN A 80 -3.69 3.18 5.51
C GLN A 80 -3.21 1.90 4.80
N ALA A 81 -4.11 0.93 4.64
CA ALA A 81 -3.81 -0.32 3.94
C ALA A 81 -3.48 -0.09 2.46
N ALA A 82 -4.25 0.78 1.80
CA ALA A 82 -4.09 1.10 0.38
C ALA A 82 -2.75 1.78 0.09
N VAL A 83 -2.41 2.86 0.82
CA VAL A 83 -1.16 3.59 0.58
C VAL A 83 0.07 2.77 0.92
N TYR A 84 -0.01 1.88 1.93
CA TYR A 84 1.03 0.89 2.21
C TYR A 84 1.25 -0.04 1.01
N GLY A 85 0.18 -0.70 0.54
CA GLY A 85 0.25 -1.64 -0.58
C GLY A 85 0.76 -1.00 -1.87
N LEU A 86 0.37 0.25 -2.14
CA LEU A 86 0.87 1.01 -3.29
C LEU A 86 2.35 1.36 -3.17
N GLY A 87 2.82 1.72 -1.97
CA GLY A 87 4.24 1.94 -1.69
C GLY A 87 5.08 0.69 -1.95
N VAL A 88 4.64 -0.46 -1.43
CA VAL A 88 5.31 -1.75 -1.66
C VAL A 88 5.23 -2.16 -3.14
N THR A 89 4.11 -1.89 -3.82
CA THR A 89 4.00 -2.16 -5.27
C THR A 89 5.00 -1.31 -6.07
N ALA A 90 5.18 -0.05 -5.71
CA ALA A 90 6.15 0.83 -6.36
C ALA A 90 7.59 0.33 -6.19
N GLU A 91 7.92 -0.20 -5.01
CA GLU A 91 9.24 -0.75 -4.69
C GLU A 91 9.52 -2.08 -5.39
N LEU A 92 8.62 -3.05 -5.26
CA LEU A 92 8.85 -4.44 -5.65
C LEU A 92 8.39 -4.78 -7.08
N HIS A 93 7.37 -4.08 -7.59
CA HIS A 93 6.72 -4.38 -8.88
C HIS A 93 6.63 -3.15 -9.78
N PRO A 94 7.76 -2.51 -10.14
CA PRO A 94 7.79 -1.22 -10.83
C PRO A 94 7.13 -1.24 -12.21
N ASP A 95 7.12 -2.39 -12.90
CA ASP A 95 6.47 -2.55 -14.19
C ASP A 95 4.94 -2.45 -14.09
N VAL A 96 4.38 -3.00 -13.01
CA VAL A 96 2.95 -2.99 -12.70
C VAL A 96 2.52 -1.63 -12.15
N PHE A 97 3.35 -1.01 -11.31
CA PHE A 97 3.07 0.30 -10.73
C PHE A 97 3.04 1.46 -11.76
N ARG A 98 3.87 1.37 -12.82
CA ARG A 98 4.10 2.46 -13.79
C ARG A 98 2.82 3.12 -14.32
N GLY A 99 1.77 2.34 -14.57
CA GLY A 99 0.49 2.82 -15.11
C GLY A 99 -0.32 3.69 -14.14
N PHE A 100 -0.08 3.57 -12.84
CA PHE A 100 -0.86 4.24 -11.79
C PHE A 100 -0.09 5.36 -11.09
N LYS A 101 1.22 5.47 -11.35
CA LYS A 101 2.15 6.39 -10.68
C LYS A 101 1.60 7.81 -10.50
N THR A 102 1.08 8.45 -11.56
CA THR A 102 0.59 9.83 -11.47
C THR A 102 -0.60 9.97 -10.53
N GLN A 103 -1.56 9.06 -10.61
CA GLN A 103 -2.75 9.07 -9.76
C GLN A 103 -2.38 8.79 -8.30
N VAL A 104 -1.49 7.81 -8.06
CA VAL A 104 -0.99 7.48 -6.73
C VAL A 104 -0.23 8.66 -6.13
N LEU A 105 0.71 9.26 -6.86
CA LEU A 105 1.50 10.40 -6.37
C LEU A 105 0.61 11.57 -5.92
N GLN A 106 -0.40 11.90 -6.74
CA GLN A 106 -1.39 12.93 -6.39
C GLN A 106 -2.21 12.55 -5.15
N GLY A 107 -2.62 11.28 -5.06
CA GLY A 107 -3.33 10.74 -3.90
C GLY A 107 -2.52 10.84 -2.61
N LEU A 108 -1.25 10.42 -2.63
CA LEU A 108 -0.36 10.50 -1.47
C LEU A 108 -0.20 11.93 -0.98
N HIS A 109 0.01 12.91 -1.87
CA HIS A 109 0.06 14.31 -1.45
C HIS A 109 -1.24 14.76 -0.76
N ARG A 110 -2.42 14.38 -1.28
CA ARG A 110 -3.69 14.73 -0.63
C ARG A 110 -3.79 14.14 0.78
N VAL A 111 -3.43 12.87 0.95
CA VAL A 111 -3.43 12.22 2.28
C VAL A 111 -2.51 12.95 3.24
N ILE A 112 -1.31 13.31 2.81
CA ILE A 112 -0.31 13.92 3.68
C ILE A 112 -0.69 15.35 4.07
N THR A 113 -1.32 16.11 3.17
CA THR A 113 -1.61 17.54 3.37
C THR A 113 -3.05 17.83 3.79
N MET A 114 -3.88 16.84 4.11
CA MET A 114 -5.23 17.11 4.63
C MET A 114 -5.16 17.70 6.04
N ASP A 115 -6.14 18.53 6.40
CA ASP A 115 -6.12 19.34 7.65
C ASP A 115 -5.95 18.49 8.91
N GLU A 116 -6.48 17.26 8.92
CA GLU A 116 -6.46 16.32 10.05
C GLU A 116 -5.44 15.19 9.86
N SER A 117 -4.47 15.34 8.95
CA SER A 117 -3.55 14.24 8.57
C SER A 117 -2.73 13.70 9.73
N ARG A 118 -2.46 14.54 10.75
CA ARG A 118 -1.65 14.18 11.92
C ARG A 118 -2.46 13.94 13.20
N GLU A 119 -3.78 13.92 13.11
CA GLU A 119 -4.63 13.52 14.24
C GLU A 119 -4.56 12.00 14.46
N GLU A 120 -4.89 11.55 15.68
CA GLU A 120 -4.77 10.14 16.12
C GLU A 120 -5.44 9.14 15.16
N GLU A 121 -6.56 9.53 14.56
CA GLU A 121 -7.29 8.70 13.60
C GLU A 121 -6.54 8.51 12.28
N ASN A 122 -5.81 9.53 11.81
CA ASN A 122 -5.22 9.55 10.47
C ASN A 122 -3.71 9.34 10.44
N ILE A 123 -3.03 9.46 11.59
CA ILE A 123 -1.57 9.50 11.65
C ILE A 123 -0.92 8.30 10.97
N PHE A 124 -1.44 7.09 11.18
CA PHE A 124 -0.90 5.88 10.56
C PHE A 124 -1.05 5.86 9.03
N ALA A 125 -2.19 6.34 8.51
CA ALA A 125 -2.40 6.46 7.08
C ALA A 125 -1.46 7.50 6.46
N THR A 126 -1.26 8.62 7.16
CA THR A 126 -0.36 9.69 6.75
C THR A 126 1.10 9.24 6.74
N GLU A 127 1.55 8.53 7.77
CA GLU A 127 2.92 8.00 7.84
C GLU A 127 3.19 6.96 6.74
N ASN A 128 2.24 6.04 6.51
CA ASN A 128 2.35 5.11 5.39
C ASN A 128 2.37 5.84 4.04
N ALA A 129 1.62 6.95 3.89
CA ALA A 129 1.66 7.76 2.67
C ALA A 129 3.01 8.47 2.48
N ILE A 130 3.62 8.98 3.55
CA ILE A 130 4.97 9.57 3.53
C ILE A 130 6.01 8.52 3.14
N SER A 131 5.92 7.31 3.72
CA SER A 131 6.79 6.18 3.40
C SER A 131 6.63 5.77 1.93
N ALA A 132 5.39 5.61 1.45
CA ALA A 132 5.09 5.27 0.06
C ALA A 132 5.62 6.34 -0.92
N LEU A 133 5.53 7.63 -0.58
CA LEU A 133 6.10 8.70 -1.38
C LEU A 133 7.62 8.58 -1.48
N GLY A 134 8.29 8.26 -0.37
CA GLY A 134 9.74 7.99 -0.35
C GLY A 134 10.12 6.83 -1.29
N LYS A 135 9.40 5.71 -1.21
CA LYS A 135 9.59 4.55 -2.11
C LYS A 135 9.39 4.92 -3.59
N ILE A 136 8.38 5.72 -3.90
CA ILE A 136 8.15 6.19 -5.28
C ILE A 136 9.29 7.09 -5.76
N ILE A 137 9.75 8.03 -4.92
CA ILE A 137 10.90 8.90 -5.26
C ILE A 137 12.15 8.07 -5.54
N GLN A 138 12.43 7.08 -4.69
CA GLN A 138 13.61 6.22 -4.80
C GLN A 138 13.59 5.33 -6.05
N HIS A 139 12.44 4.73 -6.37
CA HIS A 139 12.34 3.71 -7.43
C HIS A 139 11.83 4.25 -8.77
N HIS A 140 11.22 5.44 -8.81
CA HIS A 140 10.59 6.02 -10.02
C HIS A 140 11.01 7.48 -10.28
N GLY A 141 11.98 8.01 -9.53
CA GLY A 141 12.39 9.42 -9.56
C GLY A 141 12.85 9.94 -10.92
N GLU A 142 13.38 9.07 -11.79
CA GLU A 142 13.78 9.37 -13.18
C GLU A 142 12.68 9.99 -14.05
N SER A 143 11.43 9.77 -13.65
CA SER A 143 10.23 10.17 -14.39
C SER A 143 9.43 11.27 -13.68
N LEU A 144 10.03 11.88 -12.66
CA LEU A 144 9.45 12.93 -11.82
C LEU A 144 10.32 14.19 -11.85
N ASP A 145 9.79 15.33 -11.39
CA ASP A 145 10.62 16.43 -10.91
C ASP A 145 11.18 16.05 -9.54
N ILE A 146 12.22 15.22 -9.54
CA ILE A 146 12.79 14.63 -8.33
C ILE A 146 13.23 15.69 -7.31
N GLY A 147 13.71 16.85 -7.77
CA GLY A 147 14.13 17.93 -6.89
C GLY A 147 12.95 18.56 -6.13
N SER A 148 11.83 18.77 -6.82
CA SER A 148 10.58 19.22 -6.19
C SER A 148 10.04 18.17 -5.21
N GLU A 149 9.99 16.91 -5.63
CA GLU A 149 9.41 15.83 -4.80
C GLU A 149 10.23 15.56 -3.53
N ILE A 150 11.56 15.56 -3.61
CA ILE A 150 12.43 15.44 -2.43
C ILE A 150 12.18 16.60 -1.45
N ARG A 151 12.06 17.84 -1.93
CA ARG A 151 11.80 18.99 -1.06
C ARG A 151 10.47 18.87 -0.33
N LYS A 152 9.42 18.44 -1.03
CA LYS A 152 8.10 18.20 -0.41
C LYS A 152 8.20 17.08 0.62
N TRP A 153 8.80 15.94 0.25
CA TRP A 153 8.93 14.78 1.12
C TRP A 153 9.69 15.10 2.41
N ILE A 154 10.81 15.84 2.34
CA ILE A 154 11.54 16.31 3.52
C ILE A 154 10.65 17.17 4.43
N ASN A 155 9.82 18.04 3.87
CA ASN A 155 8.88 18.86 4.65
C ASN A 155 7.76 18.05 5.32
N TYR A 156 7.52 16.81 4.88
CA TYR A 156 6.57 15.91 5.51
C TYR A 156 7.16 15.11 6.66
N LEU A 157 8.49 15.10 6.83
CA LEU A 157 9.18 14.45 7.94
C LEU A 157 9.25 15.38 9.17
N PRO A 158 9.44 14.84 10.40
CA PRO A 158 9.54 13.42 10.72
C PRO A 158 8.18 12.70 10.74
N THR A 159 8.23 11.38 10.58
CA THR A 159 7.19 10.47 11.07
C THR A 159 7.45 10.17 12.55
N ASP A 160 6.43 9.96 13.37
CA ASP A 160 6.59 9.64 14.78
C ASP A 160 6.94 8.15 14.95
N SER A 161 8.19 7.87 15.29
CA SER A 161 8.68 6.51 15.53
C SER A 161 8.07 5.83 16.78
N LYS A 162 7.26 6.53 17.57
CA LYS A 162 6.64 5.96 18.79
C LYS A 162 5.43 5.05 18.50
N HIS A 163 5.00 4.98 17.24
CA HIS A 163 3.86 4.18 16.82
C HIS A 163 4.26 2.86 16.12
N GLU A 164 5.53 2.44 16.25
CA GLU A 164 6.09 1.20 15.68
C GLU A 164 5.36 -0.08 16.14
N GLU A 165 4.57 -0.67 15.23
CA GLU A 165 4.67 -2.11 14.93
C GLU A 165 4.99 -2.25 13.44
N THR A 166 6.24 -2.01 13.01
CA THR A 166 6.87 -2.69 11.85
C THR A 166 8.34 -2.29 11.70
N ASP A 167 9.24 -3.27 11.84
CA ASP A 167 10.71 -3.19 11.74
C ASP A 167 11.26 -2.86 10.32
N VAL A 168 10.60 -2.02 9.53
CA VAL A 168 11.17 -1.58 8.24
C VAL A 168 10.84 -0.11 8.00
N ILE A 169 11.64 0.77 8.60
CA ILE A 169 11.78 2.15 8.15
C ILE A 169 13.19 2.26 7.55
N TYR A 170 13.23 2.63 6.26
CA TYR A 170 14.34 2.73 5.29
C TYR A 170 14.66 1.48 4.48
#